data_AF-A0AAP2BRM3-F1
#
_entry.id   AF-A0AAP2BRM3-F1
#
_cell.length_a   1.000
_cell.length_b   1.000
_cell.length_c   1.000
_cell.angle_alpha   90.00
_cell.angle_beta   90.00
_cell.angle_gamma   90.00
#
_symmetry.space_group_name_H-M   'P 1'
#
loop_
_entity.id
_entity.type
_entity.pdbx_description
1 polymer ?
#
loop_
_entity_poly.entity_id
_entity_poly.type
_entity_poly.pdbx_seq_one_letter_code
_entity_poly.pdbx_strand_id
1 'polypeptide(L)' 'MLKGVCKYESLKDGSLDLADFARMNEWLDLEADNEYRIAKWREDNER' A
#
# COMPACT_ATOMS: atom_id res chain seq x y z
N MET A 1 -4.02 2.49 11.59
CA MET A 1 -5.28 2.77 10.88
C MET A 1 -4.89 3.43 9.56
N LEU A 2 -5.14 2.75 8.44
CA LEU A 2 -4.71 3.07 7.08
C LEU A 2 -4.89 4.56 6.73
N LYS A 3 -3.79 5.29 6.51
CA LYS A 3 -3.85 6.68 6.03
C LYS A 3 -4.25 6.66 4.55
N GLY A 4 -5.52 6.98 4.27
CA GLY A 4 -5.96 7.51 2.97
C GLY A 4 -6.47 6.52 1.93
N VAL A 5 -6.45 5.21 2.18
CA VAL A 5 -6.77 4.22 1.14
C VAL A 5 -8.28 3.93 1.02
N CYS A 6 -9.08 4.26 2.04
CA CYS A 6 -10.53 4.02 2.04
C CYS A 6 -11.26 5.02 2.96
N LYS A 7 -12.47 5.45 2.59
CA LYS A 7 -13.34 6.25 3.47
C LYS A 7 -13.94 5.37 4.55
N TYR A 8 -13.95 5.85 5.80
CA TYR A 8 -14.53 5.13 6.94
C TYR A 8 -16.03 4.81 6.75
N GLU A 9 -16.75 5.60 5.96
CA GLU A 9 -18.16 5.36 5.64
C GLU A 9 -18.37 4.08 4.81
N SER A 10 -17.43 3.75 3.92
CA SER A 10 -17.45 2.57 3.05
C SER A 10 -17.25 1.25 3.80
N LEU A 11 -16.72 1.31 5.02
CA LEU A 11 -16.64 0.18 5.95
C LEU A 11 -17.98 -0.12 6.62
N LYS A 12 -18.86 0.88 6.74
CA LYS A 12 -20.16 0.74 7.44
C LYS A 12 -21.31 0.44 6.50
N ASP A 13 -21.22 0.85 5.24
CA ASP A 13 -22.23 0.56 4.22
C ASP A 13 -22.05 -0.83 3.56
N GLY A 14 -20.96 -1.53 3.86
CA GLY A 14 -20.67 -2.87 3.34
C GLY A 14 -20.18 -2.87 1.89
N SER A 15 -19.85 -1.70 1.33
CA SER A 15 -19.29 -1.57 -0.03
C SER A 15 -17.87 -2.07 -0.17
N LEU A 16 -17.12 -2.15 0.93
CA LEU A 16 -15.79 -2.73 1.00
C LEU A 16 -15.83 -3.99 1.85
N ASP A 17 -15.33 -5.09 1.30
CA ASP A 17 -15.22 -6.36 2.00
C ASP A 17 -13.76 -6.70 2.35
N LEU A 18 -13.56 -7.84 3.02
CA LEU A 18 -12.23 -8.30 3.43
C LEU A 18 -11.31 -8.59 2.22
N ALA A 19 -11.87 -8.96 1.06
CA ALA A 19 -11.10 -9.20 -0.15
C ALA A 19 -10.55 -7.88 -0.72
N ASP A 20 -11.30 -6.78 -0.58
CA ASP A 20 -10.80 -5.45 -0.93
C ASP A 20 -9.64 -5.03 -0.02
N PHE A 21 -9.74 -5.27 1.29
CA PHE A 21 -8.63 -5.00 2.21
C PHE A 21 -7.39 -5.85 1.92
N ALA A 22 -7.56 -7.12 1.52
CA ALA A 22 -6.45 -7.97 1.13
C ALA A 22 -5.72 -7.40 -0.09
N ARG A 23 -6.47 -6.98 -1.13
CA ARG A 23 -5.91 -6.34 -2.33
C ARG A 23 -5.18 -5.03 -2.01
N MET A 24 -5.71 -4.25 -1.07
CA MET A 24 -5.09 -3.00 -0.66
C MET A 24 -3.78 -3.23 0.10
N ASN A 25 -3.71 -4.27 0.94
CA ASN A 25 -2.47 -4.64 1.60
C ASN A 25 -1.42 -5.15 0.61
N GLU A 26 -1.82 -5.97 -0.37
CA GLU A 26 -0.93 -6.41 -1.45
C GLU A 26 -0.33 -5.23 -2.22
N TRP A 27 -1.13 -4.19 -2.48
CA TRP A 27 -0.65 -2.99 -3.16
C TRP A 27 0.36 -2.20 -2.32
N LEU A 28 0.12 -2.07 -1.01
CA LEU A 28 1.04 -1.39 -0.09
C LEU A 28 2.38 -2.13 0.04
N ASP A 29 2.35 -3.46 0.10
CA ASP A 29 3.57 -4.27 0.14
C ASP A 29 4.39 -4.09 -1.15
N LEU A 30 3.71 -4.01 -2.30
CA LEU A 30 4.34 -3.81 -3.60
C LEU A 30 4.93 -2.39 -3.76
N GLU A 31 4.26 -1.37 -3.22
CA GLU A 31 4.79 0.00 -3.16
C GLU A 31 6.03 0.07 -2.27
N ALA A 32 5.99 -0.53 -1.07
CA ALA A 32 7.13 -0.57 -0.15
C ALA A 32 8.35 -1.30 -0.75
N ASP A 33 8.11 -2.41 -1.45
CA ASP A 33 9.16 -3.14 -2.17
C ASP A 33 9.81 -2.29 -3.27
N ASN A 34 9.01 -1.52 -4.01
CA ASN A 34 9.52 -0.62 -5.05
C ASN A 34 10.35 0.51 -4.45
N GLU A 35 9.88 1.14 -3.37
CA GLU A 35 10.63 2.18 -2.66
C GLU A 35 11.97 1.65 -2.14
N TYR A 36 11.98 0.46 -1.55
CA TYR A 36 13.20 -0.20 -1.08
C TYR A 36 14.20 -0.44 -2.22
N ARG A 37 13.72 -0.95 -3.36
CA ARG A 37 14.55 -1.19 -4.55
C ARG A 37 15.12 0.10 -5.12
N ILE A 38 14.32 1.18 -5.16
CA ILE A 38 14.78 2.50 -5.61
C ILE A 38 15.82 3.07 -4.65
N ALA A 39 15.59 2.98 -3.34
CA ALA A 39 16.53 3.45 -2.33
C ALA A 39 17.87 2.72 -2.44
N LYS A 40 17.83 1.39 -2.57
CA LYS A 40 19.02 0.55 -2.79
C LYS A 40 19.74 0.91 -4.10
N TRP A 41 19.00 1.10 -5.19
CA TRP A 41 19.58 1.51 -6.47
C TRP A 41 20.30 2.87 -6.38
N ARG A 42 19.72 3.83 -5.65
CA ARG A 42 20.34 5.15 -5.40
C ARG A 42 21.65 5.01 -4.61
N GLU A 43 21.65 4.21 -3.54
CA GLU A 43 22.85 3.96 -2.74
C GLU A 43 23.98 3.31 -3.57
N ASP A 44 23.63 2.38 -4.47
CA ASP A 44 24.60 1.66 -5.31
C ASP A 44 25.11 2.51 -6.51
N ASN A 45 24.32 3.47 -7.03
CA ASN A 45 24.67 4.24 -8.24
C ASN A 45 25.18 5.67 -7.96
N GLU A 46 24.99 6.22 -6.76
CA GLU A 46 25.50 7.54 -6.37
C GLU A 46 26.88 7.49 -5.68
N ARG A 47 27.62 6.37 -5.75
CA ARG A 47 29.00 6.23 -5.24
C ARG A 47 30.10 6.46 -6.27
#